data_AF-A0A5C3L026-F1
#
_entry.id   AF-A0A5C3L026-F1
#
_cell.length_a   1.000
_cell.length_b   1.000
_cell.length_c   1.000
_cell.angle_alpha   90.00
_cell.angle_beta   90.00
_cell.angle_gamma   90.00
#
_symmetry.space_group_name_H-M   'P 1'
#
loop_
_entity.id
_entity.type
_entity.pdbx_description
1 polymer ?
#
loop_
_entity_poly.entity_id
_entity_poly.type
_entity_poly.pdbx_seq_one_letter_code
_entity_poly.pdbx_strand_id
1 'polypeptide(L)'
;MAFYSVRINGKPIAVGLENEFPIDRLTVYQPADQEGITRYFCGTCSAHVLVHIDESKLPRPGLDHGVLDGSTKGVHGSVVGKSESWRVVGGALRQVDGVLQPTSHIQVASTMDGGFANQLPVVNGVKLKRFSQGKGSEELPMDWKSPLLKEGQPDDELHARCHCGAVSFYISHPQEIASRTSAPYPDIIFPISITRRSILRNVKDDKWWLRSPIKEGGPVRYLAGHCACNYCRMSSGFEVQSWGWVARAHIREEGFSKEEPLTLAHLDLRPKGLKQYVSSPGQYREFCGTCGATAFWWNVGRMDVICVAMGLLNQDQDGARAEHWFDWSKGRVSFSESPTSPFIIQGIIDALPP
;
A
#
# COMPACT_ATOMS: atom_id res chain seq x y z
N MET A 1 3.81 10.67 2.17
CA MET A 1 3.85 9.20 1.93
C MET A 1 5.04 8.65 2.69
N ALA A 2 4.80 7.75 3.64
CA ALA A 2 5.86 7.09 4.39
C ALA A 2 6.44 5.90 3.63
N PHE A 3 7.71 5.62 3.86
CA PHE A 3 8.42 4.48 3.27
C PHE A 3 9.23 3.78 4.34
N TYR A 4 9.61 2.54 4.05
CA TYR A 4 10.75 1.92 4.72
C TYR A 4 11.89 1.83 3.71
N SER A 5 13.09 2.21 4.14
CA SER A 5 14.31 2.18 3.36
C SER A 5 14.91 0.78 3.46
N VAL A 6 15.32 0.25 2.31
CA VAL A 6 15.96 -1.04 2.17
C VAL A 6 17.30 -0.86 1.48
N ARG A 7 18.37 -1.49 1.97
CA ARG A 7 19.63 -1.54 1.23
C ARG A 7 19.63 -2.78 0.34
N ILE A 8 20.02 -2.61 -0.93
CA ILE A 8 20.32 -3.73 -1.84
C ILE A 8 21.79 -4.12 -1.64
N ASN A 9 22.03 -5.32 -1.12
CA ASN A 9 23.35 -5.92 -0.92
C ASN A 9 23.71 -6.82 -2.10
N GLY A 10 24.98 -6.78 -2.53
CA GLY A 10 25.52 -7.59 -3.62
C GLY A 10 25.92 -6.78 -4.86
N LYS A 11 26.64 -7.43 -5.78
CA LYS A 11 26.92 -6.87 -7.12
C LYS A 11 25.79 -7.29 -8.07
N PRO A 12 25.24 -6.40 -8.91
CA PRO A 12 24.24 -6.81 -9.89
C PRO A 12 24.84 -7.90 -10.80
N ILE A 13 24.08 -8.97 -11.01
CA ILE A 13 24.54 -10.19 -11.71
C ILE A 13 24.86 -9.90 -13.20
N ALA A 14 24.37 -8.79 -13.73
CA ALA A 14 24.67 -8.29 -15.06
C ALA A 14 24.63 -6.76 -15.09
N VAL A 15 25.74 -6.10 -14.74
CA VAL A 15 25.97 -4.71 -15.16
C VAL A 15 26.72 -4.78 -16.50
N GLY A 16 26.12 -4.29 -17.58
CA GLY A 16 26.78 -4.25 -18.89
C GLY A 16 26.50 -5.41 -19.86
N LEU A 17 25.35 -6.10 -19.74
CA LEU A 17 24.79 -6.76 -20.93
C LEU A 17 24.26 -5.66 -21.85
N GLU A 18 24.67 -5.68 -23.12
CA GLU A 18 24.40 -4.67 -24.17
C GLU A 18 22.91 -4.47 -24.54
N ASN A 19 21.98 -4.82 -23.65
CA ASN A 19 20.56 -4.55 -23.83
C ASN A 19 20.16 -3.42 -22.89
N GLU A 20 20.02 -2.21 -23.45
CA GLU A 20 19.38 -1.10 -22.76
C GLU A 20 18.02 -1.54 -22.22
N PHE A 21 17.75 -1.30 -20.93
CA PHE A 21 16.42 -1.51 -20.40
C PHE A 21 15.49 -0.46 -21.05
N PRO A 22 14.44 -0.87 -21.78
CA PRO A 22 13.58 0.05 -22.52
C PRO A 22 12.67 0.80 -21.54
N ILE A 23 13.22 1.81 -20.88
CA ILE A 23 12.53 2.63 -19.89
C ILE A 23 11.36 3.41 -20.51
N ASP A 24 11.43 3.64 -21.82
CA ASP A 24 10.38 4.20 -22.68
C ASP A 24 9.10 3.33 -22.71
N ARG A 25 9.19 2.05 -22.36
CA ARG A 25 8.00 1.18 -22.18
C ARG A 25 7.29 1.39 -20.85
N LEU A 26 7.90 2.10 -19.90
CA LEU A 26 7.28 2.44 -18.62
C LEU A 26 6.51 3.76 -18.75
N THR A 27 5.41 3.84 -18.01
CA THR A 27 4.71 5.11 -17.81
C THR A 27 5.49 5.95 -16.81
N VAL A 28 5.71 7.21 -17.17
CA VAL A 28 6.46 8.18 -16.38
C VAL A 28 5.50 9.08 -15.61
N TYR A 29 5.77 9.26 -14.32
CA TYR A 29 5.06 10.19 -13.47
C TYR A 29 6.03 11.12 -12.74
N GLN A 30 5.87 12.42 -12.96
CA GLN A 30 6.60 13.48 -12.26
C GLN A 30 5.64 14.17 -11.31
N PRO A 31 5.79 14.00 -9.98
CA PRO A 31 4.88 14.62 -9.03
C PRO A 31 5.13 16.12 -8.95
N ALA A 32 4.07 16.92 -9.08
CA ALA A 32 4.16 18.38 -9.16
C ALA A 32 4.66 19.05 -7.87
N ASP A 33 4.50 18.38 -6.73
CA ASP A 33 4.95 18.77 -5.39
C ASP A 33 6.34 18.22 -5.03
N GLN A 34 6.97 17.43 -5.89
CA GLN A 34 8.25 16.76 -5.66
C GLN A 34 9.21 16.98 -6.83
N GLU A 35 9.76 18.20 -6.90
CA GLU A 35 10.74 18.54 -7.92
C GLU A 35 11.97 17.62 -7.87
N GLY A 36 12.47 17.23 -9.04
CA GLY A 36 13.61 16.30 -9.17
C GLY A 36 13.24 14.82 -9.03
N ILE A 37 12.01 14.46 -8.66
CA ILE A 37 11.59 13.05 -8.55
C ILE A 37 10.82 12.62 -9.81
N THR A 38 11.24 11.51 -10.41
CA THR A 38 10.54 10.86 -11.52
C THR A 38 10.29 9.40 -11.18
N ARG A 39 9.02 8.95 -11.25
CA ARG A 39 8.62 7.57 -10.96
C ARG A 39 8.26 6.85 -12.25
N TYR A 40 8.67 5.59 -12.37
CA TYR A 40 8.42 4.75 -13.53
C TYR A 40 7.64 3.50 -13.13
N PHE A 41 6.52 3.26 -13.81
CA PHE A 41 5.65 2.11 -13.55
C PHE A 41 5.12 1.48 -14.83
N CYS A 42 4.73 0.20 -14.76
CA CYS A 42 4.12 -0.49 -15.87
C CYS A 42 2.70 0.04 -16.13
N GLY A 43 2.47 0.62 -17.31
CA GLY A 43 1.16 1.16 -17.70
C GLY A 43 0.04 0.12 -17.87
N THR A 44 0.37 -1.18 -17.81
CA THR A 44 -0.58 -2.30 -17.89
C THR A 44 -1.02 -2.79 -16.52
N CYS A 45 -0.09 -3.01 -15.58
CA CYS A 45 -0.37 -3.69 -14.31
C CYS A 45 -0.05 -2.86 -13.05
N SER A 46 0.22 -1.57 -13.22
CA SER A 46 0.62 -0.60 -12.19
C SER A 46 1.94 -0.84 -11.45
N ALA A 47 2.68 -1.90 -11.81
CA ALA A 47 3.94 -2.25 -11.15
C ALA A 47 4.90 -1.06 -11.17
N HIS A 48 5.10 -0.39 -10.02
CA HIS A 48 6.22 0.54 -9.88
C HIS A 48 7.50 -0.27 -10.04
N VAL A 49 8.53 0.33 -10.66
CA VAL A 49 9.78 -0.38 -10.94
C VAL A 49 10.97 0.47 -10.52
N LEU A 50 11.00 1.73 -10.99
CA LEU A 50 12.15 2.61 -10.82
C LEU A 50 11.73 3.98 -10.29
N VAL A 51 12.64 4.62 -9.57
CA VAL A 51 12.59 6.03 -9.27
C VAL A 51 13.93 6.65 -9.66
N HIS A 52 13.86 7.75 -10.40
CA HIS A 52 14.98 8.64 -10.66
C HIS A 52 14.87 9.87 -9.77
N ILE A 53 15.98 10.29 -9.20
CA ILE A 53 16.07 11.44 -8.30
C ILE A 53 17.21 12.34 -8.77
N ASP A 54 16.87 13.58 -9.11
CA ASP A 54 17.81 14.68 -9.29
C ASP A 54 18.01 15.39 -7.95
N GLU A 55 19.06 14.97 -7.24
CA GLU A 55 19.45 15.45 -5.92
C GLU A 55 19.76 16.96 -5.89
N SER A 56 20.08 17.57 -7.04
CA SER A 56 20.32 19.02 -7.12
C SER A 56 19.05 19.85 -6.93
N LYS A 57 17.88 19.27 -7.19
CA LYS A 57 16.56 19.93 -7.11
C LYS A 57 15.84 19.65 -5.80
N LEU A 58 16.43 18.86 -4.90
CA LEU A 58 15.77 18.50 -3.65
C LEU A 58 15.81 19.68 -2.67
N PRO A 59 14.69 19.96 -1.97
CA PRO A 59 14.55 21.14 -1.10
C PRO A 59 15.52 21.18 0.09
N ARG A 60 16.19 20.07 0.41
CA ARG A 60 17.29 20.02 1.40
C ARG A 60 18.45 19.17 0.88
N PRO A 61 19.47 19.77 0.25
CA PRO A 61 20.66 19.05 -0.18
C PRO A 61 21.30 18.30 1.00
N GLY A 62 21.55 17.00 0.86
CA GLY A 62 22.24 16.17 1.86
C GLY A 62 21.37 15.47 2.91
N LEU A 63 20.06 15.76 3.00
CA LEU A 63 19.13 14.89 3.72
C LEU A 63 18.77 13.72 2.80
N ASP A 64 18.87 12.47 3.24
CA ASP A 64 18.37 11.34 2.44
C ASP A 64 16.84 11.40 2.43
N HIS A 65 16.29 12.01 1.37
CA HIS A 65 14.86 12.20 1.16
C HIS A 65 14.10 10.89 0.98
N GLY A 66 14.80 9.75 0.92
CA GLY A 66 14.19 8.49 1.32
C GLY A 66 13.05 8.03 0.40
N VAL A 67 13.20 8.21 -0.91
CA VAL A 67 12.30 7.54 -1.85
C VAL A 67 12.93 6.18 -2.16
N LEU A 68 12.47 5.07 -1.58
CA LEU A 68 12.90 3.68 -1.90
C LEU A 68 14.42 3.44 -1.97
N ASP A 69 15.08 3.24 -0.84
CA ASP A 69 16.53 3.01 -0.82
C ASP A 69 16.94 1.76 -1.64
N GLY A 70 18.10 1.86 -2.28
CA GLY A 70 18.56 0.99 -3.36
C GLY A 70 19.71 1.63 -4.14
N SER A 71 20.53 2.47 -3.49
CA SER A 71 21.69 3.07 -4.14
C SER A 71 22.82 2.03 -4.21
N THR A 72 23.17 1.59 -5.40
CA THR A 72 24.45 0.91 -5.64
C THR A 72 25.56 1.97 -5.63
N LYS A 73 26.16 2.25 -4.46
CA LYS A 73 27.46 2.92 -4.45
C LYS A 73 28.49 1.95 -5.01
N GLY A 74 28.88 2.17 -6.26
CA GLY A 74 29.92 1.39 -6.94
C GLY A 74 31.19 1.37 -6.10
N VAL A 75 31.62 0.18 -5.70
CA VAL A 75 32.93 -0.05 -5.11
C VAL A 75 33.93 -0.09 -6.26
N HIS A 76 34.57 1.06 -6.47
CA HIS A 76 35.85 1.34 -7.15
C HIS A 76 35.72 2.53 -8.12
N GLY A 77 36.32 3.65 -7.73
CA GLY A 77 36.42 4.86 -8.53
C GLY A 77 35.58 5.99 -7.97
N SER A 78 36.26 7.02 -7.47
CA SER A 78 35.65 8.28 -7.04
C SER A 78 34.77 8.84 -8.16
N VAL A 79 33.44 8.93 -7.94
CA VAL A 79 32.57 9.78 -8.75
C VAL A 79 32.24 11.00 -7.90
N VAL A 80 33.16 11.97 -7.95
CA VAL A 80 32.82 13.36 -7.67
C VAL A 80 31.90 13.81 -8.80
N GLY A 81 30.65 14.12 -8.48
CA GLY A 81 29.80 14.96 -9.34
C GLY A 81 28.79 14.26 -10.27
N LYS A 82 27.85 13.47 -9.75
CA LYS A 82 26.53 13.36 -10.40
C LYS A 82 25.43 13.50 -9.36
N SER A 83 24.66 14.58 -9.48
CA SER A 83 23.49 14.91 -8.67
C SER A 83 22.28 14.04 -9.01
N GLU A 84 22.47 12.82 -9.50
CA GLU A 84 21.41 11.95 -9.98
C GLU A 84 21.55 10.56 -9.33
N SER A 85 20.46 10.02 -8.82
CA SER A 85 20.40 8.67 -8.27
C SER A 85 19.19 7.90 -8.79
N TRP A 86 19.43 6.62 -9.09
CA TRP A 86 18.41 5.65 -9.50
C TRP A 86 18.14 4.68 -8.37
N ARG A 87 16.87 4.29 -8.25
CA ARG A 87 16.37 3.44 -7.17
C ARG A 87 15.37 2.44 -7.74
N VAL A 88 15.33 1.24 -7.16
CA VAL A 88 14.48 0.13 -7.59
C VAL A 88 13.49 -0.19 -6.48
N VAL A 89 12.23 -0.49 -6.84
CA VAL A 89 11.24 -0.89 -5.84
C VAL A 89 11.43 -2.37 -5.48
N GLY A 90 11.40 -2.69 -4.19
CA GLY A 90 11.71 -4.05 -3.74
C GLY A 90 10.66 -5.10 -4.15
N GLY A 91 9.39 -4.70 -4.31
CA GLY A 91 8.34 -5.59 -4.81
C GLY A 91 8.52 -6.02 -6.27
N ALA A 92 9.36 -5.36 -7.06
CA ALA A 92 9.70 -5.78 -8.42
C ALA A 92 10.78 -6.88 -8.47
N LEU A 93 11.51 -7.11 -7.37
CA LEU A 93 12.62 -8.07 -7.33
C LEU A 93 12.11 -9.51 -7.26
N ARG A 94 12.68 -10.42 -8.05
CA ARG A 94 12.32 -11.85 -8.00
C ARG A 94 12.92 -12.59 -6.81
N GLN A 95 14.09 -12.14 -6.36
CA GLN A 95 14.82 -12.72 -5.25
C GLN A 95 15.26 -11.59 -4.32
N VAL A 96 14.90 -11.71 -3.05
CA VAL A 96 15.17 -10.69 -2.02
C VAL A 96 16.01 -11.21 -0.87
N ASP A 97 16.05 -12.53 -0.66
CA ASP A 97 16.84 -13.15 0.39
C ASP A 97 18.33 -12.88 0.17
N GLY A 98 18.99 -12.34 1.20
CA GLY A 98 20.39 -11.91 1.13
C GLY A 98 20.63 -10.63 0.30
N VAL A 99 19.60 -10.12 -0.38
CA VAL A 99 19.67 -8.93 -1.24
C VAL A 99 19.08 -7.73 -0.52
N LEU A 100 17.89 -7.84 0.06
CA LEU A 100 17.20 -6.73 0.71
C LEU A 100 17.48 -6.71 2.20
N GLN A 101 17.93 -5.56 2.71
CA GLN A 101 18.15 -5.31 4.12
C GLN A 101 17.37 -4.06 4.57
N PRO A 102 16.18 -4.21 5.18
CA PRO A 102 15.45 -3.09 5.76
C PRO A 102 16.30 -2.37 6.81
N THR A 103 16.33 -1.04 6.78
CA THR A 103 17.20 -0.24 7.66
C THR A 103 16.44 0.74 8.57
N SER A 104 15.40 1.38 8.05
CA SER A 104 14.60 2.35 8.80
C SER A 104 13.29 2.67 8.10
N HIS A 105 12.29 3.09 8.87
CA HIS A 105 11.15 3.84 8.39
C HIS A 105 11.50 5.33 8.29
N ILE A 106 10.93 5.99 7.30
CA ILE A 106 11.17 7.39 6.96
C ILE A 106 9.86 8.02 6.50
N GLN A 107 9.78 9.34 6.57
CA GLN A 107 8.57 10.12 6.33
C GLN A 107 7.42 9.68 7.24
N VAL A 108 7.74 9.15 8.43
CA VAL A 108 6.77 8.59 9.38
C VAL A 108 5.80 9.68 9.85
N ALA A 109 6.25 10.92 10.01
CA ALA A 109 5.38 12.03 10.41
C ALA A 109 4.24 12.26 9.41
N SER A 110 4.47 11.99 8.11
CA SER A 110 3.44 12.14 7.07
C SER A 110 2.30 11.12 7.14
N THR A 111 2.34 10.16 8.08
CA THR A 111 1.25 9.21 8.33
C THR A 111 0.27 9.68 9.38
N MET A 112 0.62 10.72 10.15
CA MET A 112 -0.14 11.25 11.28
C MET A 112 -0.35 10.28 12.47
N ASP A 113 -0.15 8.97 12.30
CA ASP A 113 -0.40 7.96 13.34
C ASP A 113 0.71 6.89 13.46
N GLY A 114 1.83 7.08 12.76
CA GLY A 114 2.94 6.13 12.64
C GLY A 114 2.79 5.11 11.50
N GLY A 115 1.60 4.99 10.90
CA GLY A 115 1.30 4.16 9.74
C GLY A 115 1.82 2.72 9.85
N PHE A 116 2.40 2.24 8.75
CA PHE A 116 3.00 0.92 8.63
C PHE A 116 4.26 0.74 9.50
N ALA A 117 4.91 1.81 9.95
CA ALA A 117 6.06 1.69 10.83
C ALA A 117 5.70 1.01 12.16
N ASN A 118 4.43 1.12 12.59
CA ASN A 118 3.91 0.39 13.76
C ASN A 118 3.74 -1.11 13.50
N GLN A 119 3.60 -1.52 12.24
CA GLN A 119 3.29 -2.88 11.84
C GLN A 119 4.53 -3.64 11.35
N LEU A 120 5.69 -2.99 11.30
CA LEU A 120 6.98 -3.60 11.00
C LEU A 120 8.11 -2.96 11.85
N PRO A 121 8.06 -3.07 13.18
CA PRO A 121 9.05 -2.44 14.06
C PRO A 121 10.40 -3.17 14.06
N VAL A 122 10.40 -4.48 13.80
CA VAL A 122 11.58 -5.34 13.88
C VAL A 122 11.61 -6.26 12.65
N VAL A 123 12.80 -6.42 12.06
CA VAL A 123 13.05 -7.37 10.98
C VAL A 123 14.33 -8.12 11.28
N ASN A 124 14.30 -9.46 11.29
CA ASN A 124 15.45 -10.32 11.61
C ASN A 124 16.14 -9.92 12.94
N GLY A 125 15.34 -9.59 13.97
CA GLY A 125 15.85 -9.14 15.27
C GLY A 125 16.43 -7.71 15.29
N VAL A 126 16.47 -7.01 14.15
CA VAL A 126 16.92 -5.61 14.07
C VAL A 126 15.72 -4.68 14.20
N LYS A 127 15.73 -3.84 15.25
CA LYS A 127 14.75 -2.77 15.42
C LYS A 127 14.97 -1.70 14.34
N LEU A 128 13.96 -1.45 13.53
CA LEU A 128 14.00 -0.42 12.50
C LEU A 128 13.80 0.96 13.13
N LYS A 129 14.73 1.88 12.87
CA LYS A 129 14.59 3.29 13.28
C LYS A 129 13.41 3.94 12.55
N ARG A 130 12.80 4.95 13.15
CA ARG A 130 11.57 5.59 12.66
C ARG A 130 11.76 7.08 12.50
N PHE A 131 12.23 7.51 11.35
CA PHE A 131 12.53 8.92 11.11
C PHE A 131 11.27 9.69 10.70
N SER A 132 11.07 10.85 11.33
CA SER A 132 9.95 11.76 11.02
C SER A 132 9.93 12.16 9.54
N GLN A 133 11.10 12.46 8.97
CA GLN A 133 11.34 12.82 7.57
C GLN A 133 12.36 11.86 6.95
N GLY A 134 13.44 12.37 6.35
CA GLY A 134 14.53 11.58 5.82
C GLY A 134 15.40 10.90 6.89
N LYS A 135 16.28 9.99 6.46
CA LYS A 135 17.19 9.30 7.37
C LYS A 135 18.06 10.30 8.14
N GLY A 136 18.13 10.13 9.46
CA GLY A 136 18.88 11.03 10.35
C GLY A 136 18.08 12.25 10.84
N SER A 137 16.81 12.39 10.46
CA SER A 137 15.91 13.34 11.14
C SER A 137 15.58 12.89 12.56
N GLU A 138 14.68 13.63 13.24
CA GLU A 138 14.10 13.20 14.51
C GLU A 138 13.57 11.76 14.42
N GLU A 139 13.92 10.93 15.42
CA GLU A 139 13.40 9.57 15.55
C GLU A 139 12.12 9.60 16.39
N LEU A 140 11.03 9.13 15.81
CA LEU A 140 9.72 9.07 16.43
C LEU A 140 9.54 7.77 17.22
N PRO A 141 8.90 7.81 18.40
CA PRO A 141 8.69 6.61 19.20
C PRO A 141 7.72 5.62 18.53
N MET A 142 7.67 4.42 19.09
CA MET A 142 6.62 3.46 18.80
C MET A 142 5.25 4.05 19.18
N ASP A 143 4.21 3.75 18.42
CA ASP A 143 2.84 4.26 18.64
C ASP A 143 2.69 5.79 18.61
N TRP A 144 3.70 6.50 18.07
CA TRP A 144 3.64 7.94 17.86
C TRP A 144 2.38 8.34 17.07
N LYS A 145 1.69 9.38 17.55
CA LYS A 145 0.60 10.07 16.84
C LYS A 145 0.93 11.55 16.75
N SER A 146 0.58 12.16 15.63
CA SER A 146 0.74 13.58 15.40
C SER A 146 -0.17 14.36 16.35
N PRO A 147 0.33 15.41 17.03
CA PRO A 147 -0.52 16.34 17.78
C PRO A 147 -1.56 17.06 16.93
N LEU A 148 -1.39 17.06 15.60
CA LEU A 148 -2.33 17.64 14.64
C LEU A 148 -3.50 16.70 14.31
N LEU A 149 -3.40 15.43 14.67
CA LEU A 149 -4.47 14.47 14.46
C LEU A 149 -5.60 14.77 15.46
N LYS A 150 -6.81 15.02 14.95
CA LYS A 150 -7.96 15.38 15.80
C LYS A 150 -8.30 14.22 16.73
N GLU A 151 -8.42 14.50 18.02
CA GLU A 151 -8.99 13.55 18.98
C GLU A 151 -10.51 13.58 18.86
N GLY A 152 -11.11 12.56 18.24
CA GLY A 152 -12.56 12.50 18.08
C GLY A 152 -13.01 11.53 17.00
N GLN A 153 -14.33 11.32 16.94
CA GLN A 153 -14.95 10.53 15.88
C GLN A 153 -14.79 11.31 14.55
N PRO A 154 -14.22 10.70 13.51
CA PRO A 154 -13.97 11.37 12.22
C PRO A 154 -15.27 11.77 11.52
N ASP A 155 -15.14 12.56 10.45
CA ASP A 155 -16.24 13.02 9.60
C ASP A 155 -17.18 11.87 9.16
N ASP A 156 -18.39 12.18 8.66
CA ASP A 156 -19.33 11.15 8.19
C ASP A 156 -18.78 10.27 7.05
N GLU A 157 -17.74 10.75 6.36
CA GLU A 157 -17.08 10.08 5.24
C GLU A 157 -15.56 10.23 5.30
N LEU A 158 -14.86 9.13 4.98
CA LEU A 158 -13.41 9.10 4.83
C LEU A 158 -13.05 9.32 3.36
N HIS A 159 -12.29 10.37 3.10
CA HIS A 159 -11.76 10.66 1.77
C HIS A 159 -10.58 9.75 1.46
N ALA A 160 -10.53 9.28 0.21
CA ALA A 160 -9.40 8.56 -0.34
C ALA A 160 -9.05 9.14 -1.71
N ARG A 161 -7.78 9.42 -1.94
CA ARG A 161 -7.29 9.97 -3.20
C ARG A 161 -5.91 9.46 -3.55
N CYS A 162 -5.67 9.30 -4.84
CA CYS A 162 -4.31 9.07 -5.32
C CYS A 162 -3.50 10.38 -5.30
N HIS A 163 -2.19 10.23 -5.43
CA HIS A 163 -1.26 11.34 -5.37
C HIS A 163 -1.57 12.47 -6.38
N CYS A 164 -1.91 12.12 -7.62
CA CYS A 164 -2.25 13.11 -8.65
C CYS A 164 -3.71 13.61 -8.58
N GLY A 165 -4.54 13.08 -7.69
CA GLY A 165 -5.97 13.44 -7.57
C GLY A 165 -6.89 12.86 -8.65
N ALA A 166 -6.38 12.25 -9.72
CA ALA A 166 -7.22 11.71 -10.80
C ALA A 166 -8.14 10.54 -10.38
N VAL A 167 -7.84 9.89 -9.25
CA VAL A 167 -8.71 8.94 -8.57
C VAL A 167 -8.99 9.52 -7.19
N SER A 168 -10.27 9.78 -6.91
CA SER A 168 -10.75 10.41 -5.69
C SER A 168 -12.15 9.88 -5.36
N PHE A 169 -12.36 9.42 -4.13
CA PHE A 169 -13.61 8.81 -3.69
C PHE A 169 -13.78 8.94 -2.18
N TYR A 170 -15.00 8.72 -1.71
CA TYR A 170 -15.35 8.71 -0.30
C TYR A 170 -15.81 7.33 0.14
N ILE A 171 -15.54 7.00 1.40
CA ILE A 171 -15.99 5.79 2.08
C ILE A 171 -16.89 6.21 3.24
N SER A 172 -18.10 5.67 3.33
CA SER A 172 -18.95 5.84 4.51
C SER A 172 -18.77 4.68 5.49
N HIS A 173 -19.12 4.91 6.77
CA HIS A 173 -19.20 3.83 7.74
C HIS A 173 -20.20 2.75 7.26
N PRO A 174 -20.05 1.49 7.73
CA PRO A 174 -21.01 0.44 7.42
C PRO A 174 -22.43 0.81 7.86
N GLN A 175 -23.35 0.85 6.91
CA GLN A 175 -24.78 0.98 7.11
C GLN A 175 -25.49 -0.37 6.92
N GLU A 176 -26.82 -0.37 7.09
CA GLU A 176 -27.65 -1.58 7.04
C GLU A 176 -27.44 -2.41 5.76
N ILE A 177 -27.19 -1.76 4.61
CA ILE A 177 -26.98 -2.47 3.34
C ILE A 177 -25.76 -3.40 3.37
N ALA A 178 -24.68 -3.06 4.10
CA ALA A 178 -23.54 -3.98 4.22
C ALA A 178 -23.89 -5.25 4.99
N SER A 179 -24.85 -5.20 5.92
CA SER A 179 -25.33 -6.39 6.63
C SER A 179 -26.17 -7.31 5.73
N ARG A 180 -26.65 -6.83 4.59
CA ARG A 180 -27.40 -7.62 3.59
C ARG A 180 -26.50 -8.22 2.51
N THR A 181 -25.29 -7.71 2.33
CA THR A 181 -24.29 -8.24 1.40
C THR A 181 -23.72 -9.55 1.91
N SER A 182 -23.50 -10.53 1.03
CA SER A 182 -22.78 -11.79 1.36
C SER A 182 -21.41 -11.83 0.69
N ALA A 183 -20.41 -12.41 1.36
CA ALA A 183 -19.09 -12.60 0.77
C ALA A 183 -18.40 -13.88 1.26
N PRO A 184 -17.76 -14.65 0.36
CA PRO A 184 -16.90 -15.76 0.78
C PRO A 184 -15.73 -15.26 1.63
N TYR A 185 -15.19 -16.12 2.48
CA TYR A 185 -14.05 -15.76 3.31
C TYR A 185 -12.79 -15.54 2.44
N PRO A 186 -12.05 -14.44 2.67
CA PRO A 186 -10.75 -14.20 2.04
C PRO A 186 -9.62 -14.93 2.76
N ASP A 187 -8.45 -14.93 2.14
CA ASP A 187 -7.23 -15.52 2.69
C ASP A 187 -6.86 -14.98 4.08
N ILE A 188 -7.16 -13.70 4.36
CA ILE A 188 -6.86 -13.09 5.66
C ILE A 188 -7.67 -13.70 6.81
N ILE A 189 -8.84 -14.29 6.52
CA ILE A 189 -9.64 -15.01 7.52
C ILE A 189 -9.25 -16.48 7.54
N PHE A 190 -9.17 -17.12 6.37
CA PHE A 190 -8.78 -18.52 6.25
C PHE A 190 -7.81 -18.73 5.09
N PRO A 191 -6.65 -19.38 5.30
CA PRO A 191 -5.67 -19.64 4.24
C PRO A 191 -6.31 -20.44 3.09
N ILE A 192 -6.39 -19.85 1.91
CA ILE A 192 -7.11 -20.41 0.76
C ILE A 192 -6.46 -21.71 0.28
N SER A 193 -5.14 -21.84 0.45
CA SER A 193 -4.35 -22.99 -0.01
C SER A 193 -4.70 -24.31 0.69
N ILE A 194 -5.15 -24.25 1.95
CA ILE A 194 -5.39 -25.44 2.79
C ILE A 194 -6.84 -25.54 3.30
N THR A 195 -7.61 -24.45 3.24
CA THR A 195 -8.98 -24.43 3.76
C THR A 195 -9.95 -25.08 2.77
N ARG A 196 -10.80 -25.98 3.27
CA ARG A 196 -11.83 -26.64 2.44
C ARG A 196 -12.78 -25.61 1.82
N ARG A 197 -13.09 -25.78 0.53
CA ARG A 197 -13.99 -24.87 -0.21
C ARG A 197 -15.38 -24.71 0.43
N SER A 198 -15.90 -25.74 1.11
CA SER A 198 -17.18 -25.65 1.82
C SER A 198 -17.17 -24.63 2.96
N ILE A 199 -16.02 -24.43 3.62
CA ILE A 199 -15.83 -23.40 4.64
C ILE A 199 -15.70 -22.04 3.96
N LEU A 200 -14.82 -21.93 2.94
CA LEU A 200 -14.55 -20.66 2.24
C LEU A 200 -15.80 -20.03 1.60
N ARG A 201 -16.80 -20.85 1.23
CA ARG A 201 -18.11 -20.38 0.72
C ARG A 201 -18.87 -19.50 1.71
N ASN A 202 -18.54 -19.54 3.00
CA ASN A 202 -19.22 -18.78 4.04
C ASN A 202 -20.75 -19.01 4.03
N VAL A 203 -21.18 -20.27 4.10
CA VAL A 203 -22.61 -20.64 4.02
C VAL A 203 -23.45 -20.10 5.19
N LYS A 204 -22.80 -19.74 6.31
CA LYS A 204 -23.44 -19.08 7.46
C LYS A 204 -23.59 -17.57 7.28
N ASP A 205 -22.98 -17.03 6.23
CA ASP A 205 -23.02 -15.63 5.86
C ASP A 205 -22.47 -14.68 6.95
N ASP A 206 -21.36 -15.11 7.57
CA ASP A 206 -20.64 -14.29 8.53
C ASP A 206 -20.16 -13.00 7.85
N LYS A 207 -20.49 -11.85 8.44
CA LYS A 207 -20.07 -10.53 7.96
C LYS A 207 -18.64 -10.21 8.39
N TRP A 208 -17.70 -11.06 7.98
CA TRP A 208 -16.30 -11.03 8.45
C TRP A 208 -15.56 -9.70 8.18
N TRP A 209 -16.06 -8.88 7.25
CA TRP A 209 -15.53 -7.54 6.96
C TRP A 209 -16.10 -6.47 7.88
N LEU A 210 -17.16 -6.75 8.65
CA LEU A 210 -17.74 -5.82 9.64
C LEU A 210 -17.15 -6.13 11.01
N ARG A 211 -16.73 -5.07 11.70
CA ARG A 211 -15.92 -5.14 12.92
C ARG A 211 -16.53 -4.25 13.98
N SER A 212 -16.42 -4.67 15.23
CA SER A 212 -17.03 -3.95 16.34
C SER A 212 -16.50 -2.50 16.42
N PRO A 213 -17.36 -1.55 16.83
CA PRO A 213 -16.94 -0.21 17.16
C PRO A 213 -15.84 -0.18 18.23
N ILE A 214 -15.07 0.92 18.29
CA ILE A 214 -14.07 1.12 19.36
C ILE A 214 -14.75 1.29 20.73
N LYS A 215 -15.86 2.03 20.75
CA LYS A 215 -16.67 2.29 21.95
C LYS A 215 -18.08 1.76 21.72
N GLU A 216 -18.71 1.24 22.77
CA GLU A 216 -20.10 0.80 22.71
C GLU A 216 -21.01 1.91 22.18
N GLY A 217 -21.93 1.56 21.28
CA GLY A 217 -22.81 2.53 20.59
C GLY A 217 -22.14 3.33 19.46
N GLY A 218 -20.83 3.15 19.23
CA GLY A 218 -20.11 3.78 18.12
C GLY A 218 -20.38 3.14 16.75
N PRO A 219 -19.78 3.67 15.68
CA PRO A 219 -19.98 3.18 14.34
C PRO A 219 -19.24 1.85 14.14
N VAL A 220 -19.84 0.95 13.35
CA VAL A 220 -19.19 -0.29 12.91
C VAL A 220 -17.97 0.08 12.06
N ARG A 221 -16.96 -0.79 12.08
CA ARG A 221 -15.71 -0.62 11.33
C ARG A 221 -15.59 -1.68 10.25
N TYR A 222 -14.76 -1.42 9.25
CA TYR A 222 -14.36 -2.42 8.26
C TYR A 222 -13.15 -3.22 8.74
N LEU A 223 -12.93 -4.40 8.20
CA LEU A 223 -11.66 -5.12 8.35
C LEU A 223 -10.58 -4.46 7.48
N ALA A 224 -9.36 -4.35 7.99
CA ALA A 224 -8.16 -4.06 7.22
C ALA A 224 -7.05 -5.08 7.49
N GLY A 225 -6.06 -5.15 6.63
CA GLY A 225 -4.91 -6.03 6.82
C GLY A 225 -3.99 -6.11 5.61
N HIS A 226 -3.01 -7.00 5.72
CA HIS A 226 -1.89 -7.08 4.79
C HIS A 226 -2.02 -8.29 3.85
N CYS A 227 -1.54 -8.15 2.62
CA CYS A 227 -1.43 -9.22 1.65
C CYS A 227 -0.02 -9.31 1.08
N ALA A 228 0.57 -10.50 1.17
CA ALA A 228 1.92 -10.83 0.72
C ALA A 228 1.95 -11.63 -0.59
N CYS A 229 0.81 -11.74 -1.29
CA CYS A 229 0.76 -12.55 -2.51
C CYS A 229 1.58 -11.92 -3.64
N ASN A 230 2.11 -12.77 -4.53
CA ASN A 230 2.94 -12.32 -5.65
C ASN A 230 2.25 -11.32 -6.58
N TYR A 231 0.94 -11.44 -6.80
CA TYR A 231 0.22 -10.49 -7.63
C TYR A 231 0.15 -9.09 -7.00
N CYS A 232 -0.20 -9.01 -5.71
CA CYS A 232 -0.21 -7.73 -4.99
C CYS A 232 1.18 -7.12 -4.97
N ARG A 233 2.19 -7.94 -4.67
CA ARG A 233 3.59 -7.52 -4.63
C ARG A 233 4.07 -6.92 -5.95
N MET A 234 3.87 -7.66 -7.04
CA MET A 234 4.30 -7.23 -8.36
C MET A 234 3.47 -6.05 -8.88
N SER A 235 2.15 -6.01 -8.62
CA SER A 235 1.30 -4.92 -9.13
C SER A 235 1.49 -3.61 -8.38
N SER A 236 1.78 -3.65 -7.08
CA SER A 236 2.03 -2.43 -6.30
C SER A 236 3.48 -1.96 -6.40
N GLY A 237 4.42 -2.89 -6.61
CA GLY A 237 5.86 -2.61 -6.50
C GLY A 237 6.39 -2.69 -5.07
N PHE A 238 5.57 -3.10 -4.10
CA PHE A 238 5.94 -3.23 -2.69
C PHE A 238 5.74 -4.66 -2.19
N GLU A 239 6.53 -5.09 -1.21
CA GLU A 239 6.55 -6.45 -0.65
C GLU A 239 5.21 -6.86 -0.05
N VAL A 240 4.43 -5.88 0.41
CA VAL A 240 3.12 -6.06 1.02
C VAL A 240 2.17 -4.99 0.52
N GLN A 241 0.92 -5.38 0.27
CA GLN A 241 -0.17 -4.46 -0.01
C GLN A 241 -1.15 -4.48 1.16
N SER A 242 -1.43 -3.31 1.72
CA SER A 242 -2.48 -3.12 2.72
C SER A 242 -3.83 -2.89 2.05
N TRP A 243 -4.83 -3.65 2.47
CA TRP A 243 -6.20 -3.62 1.95
C TRP A 243 -7.20 -3.40 3.08
N GLY A 244 -8.22 -2.59 2.82
CA GLY A 244 -9.45 -2.52 3.60
C GLY A 244 -10.58 -3.23 2.84
N TRP A 245 -11.38 -4.05 3.52
CA TRP A 245 -12.52 -4.74 2.92
C TRP A 245 -13.80 -3.94 3.12
N VAL A 246 -14.24 -3.27 2.06
CA VAL A 246 -15.32 -2.28 2.12
C VAL A 246 -16.48 -2.74 1.24
N ALA A 247 -17.71 -2.53 1.72
CA ALA A 247 -18.88 -2.76 0.89
C ALA A 247 -18.90 -1.72 -0.23
N ARG A 248 -18.99 -2.15 -1.50
CA ARG A 248 -18.96 -1.26 -2.66
C ARG A 248 -20.07 -0.20 -2.64
N ALA A 249 -21.21 -0.54 -2.04
CA ALA A 249 -22.33 0.38 -1.82
C ALA A 249 -22.00 1.58 -0.90
N HIS A 250 -20.92 1.49 -0.12
CA HIS A 250 -20.46 2.55 0.77
C HIS A 250 -19.28 3.34 0.20
N ILE A 251 -19.01 3.17 -1.10
CA ILE A 251 -17.97 3.91 -1.81
C ILE A 251 -18.66 4.73 -2.89
N ARG A 252 -18.33 6.02 -2.98
CA ARG A 252 -18.80 6.90 -4.06
C ARG A 252 -17.64 7.70 -4.64
N GLU A 253 -17.67 7.96 -5.94
CA GLU A 253 -16.70 8.84 -6.59
C GLU A 253 -16.88 10.29 -6.09
N GLU A 254 -15.79 11.05 -6.00
CA GLU A 254 -15.88 12.48 -5.69
C GLU A 254 -16.69 13.21 -6.77
N GLY A 255 -17.66 14.03 -6.35
CA GLY A 255 -18.59 14.72 -7.25
C GLY A 255 -19.90 13.96 -7.52
N PHE A 256 -20.04 12.70 -7.08
CA PHE A 256 -21.28 11.93 -7.15
C PHE A 256 -22.04 11.96 -5.81
N SER A 257 -23.36 11.77 -5.87
CA SER A 257 -24.22 11.75 -4.68
C SER A 257 -24.01 10.48 -3.85
N LYS A 258 -24.54 10.45 -2.61
CA LYS A 258 -24.42 9.28 -1.72
C LYS A 258 -25.27 8.10 -2.20
N GLU A 259 -26.26 8.36 -3.03
CA GLU A 259 -27.16 7.38 -3.64
C GLU A 259 -26.55 6.72 -4.89
N GLU A 260 -25.41 7.22 -5.37
CA GLU A 260 -24.70 6.73 -6.56
C GLU A 260 -23.41 5.99 -6.17
N PRO A 261 -23.50 4.70 -5.81
CA PRO A 261 -22.34 3.94 -5.38
C PRO A 261 -21.39 3.64 -6.55
N LEU A 262 -20.15 3.35 -6.18
CA LEU A 262 -19.07 3.00 -7.08
C LEU A 262 -19.47 1.85 -8.02
N THR A 263 -19.30 2.09 -9.32
CA THR A 263 -19.50 1.08 -10.36
C THR A 263 -18.16 0.65 -10.95
N LEU A 264 -17.83 -0.63 -10.85
CA LEU A 264 -16.58 -1.20 -11.40
C LEU A 264 -16.79 -2.22 -12.52
N ALA A 265 -17.96 -2.86 -12.57
CA ALA A 265 -18.22 -3.94 -13.52
C ALA A 265 -18.56 -3.45 -14.94
N HIS A 266 -19.06 -2.21 -15.07
CA HIS A 266 -19.43 -1.63 -16.35
C HIS A 266 -18.37 -0.63 -16.80
N LEU A 267 -17.68 -0.92 -17.91
CA LEU A 267 -16.52 -0.16 -18.38
C LEU A 267 -16.82 1.34 -18.52
N ASP A 268 -17.98 1.69 -19.06
CA ASP A 268 -18.36 3.09 -19.33
C ASP A 268 -18.78 3.88 -18.07
N LEU A 269 -19.03 3.17 -16.96
CA LEU A 269 -19.45 3.73 -15.69
C LEU A 269 -18.35 3.67 -14.62
N ARG A 270 -17.14 3.22 -14.99
CA ARG A 270 -15.99 3.20 -14.09
C ARG A 270 -15.51 4.62 -13.80
N PRO A 271 -15.03 4.92 -12.57
CA PRO A 271 -14.46 6.21 -12.26
C PRO A 271 -13.39 6.64 -13.26
N LYS A 272 -13.41 7.92 -13.59
CA LYS A 272 -12.45 8.47 -14.55
C LYS A 272 -11.03 8.33 -13.98
N GLY A 273 -10.07 8.15 -14.87
CA GLY A 273 -8.66 7.98 -14.49
C GLY A 273 -8.27 6.58 -14.01
N LEU A 274 -9.21 5.65 -13.77
CA LEU A 274 -8.88 4.25 -13.47
C LEU A 274 -8.53 3.43 -14.72
N LYS A 275 -7.40 2.74 -14.67
CA LYS A 275 -7.08 1.62 -15.57
C LYS A 275 -7.28 0.30 -14.84
N GLN A 276 -7.71 -0.72 -15.59
CA GLN A 276 -7.94 -2.06 -15.06
C GLN A 276 -6.88 -3.03 -15.58
N TYR A 277 -6.36 -3.84 -14.67
CA TYR A 277 -5.52 -4.99 -14.96
C TYR A 277 -6.25 -6.27 -14.56
N VAL A 278 -6.45 -7.17 -15.52
CA VAL A 278 -7.02 -8.51 -15.28
C VAL A 278 -5.88 -9.44 -14.87
N SER A 279 -5.65 -9.56 -13.56
CA SER A 279 -4.55 -10.39 -13.03
C SER A 279 -4.77 -11.89 -13.21
N SER A 280 -6.02 -12.31 -13.34
CA SER A 280 -6.47 -13.67 -13.66
C SER A 280 -7.95 -13.58 -14.08
N PRO A 281 -8.52 -14.59 -14.77
CA PRO A 281 -9.93 -14.57 -15.14
C PRO A 281 -10.84 -14.26 -13.93
N GLY A 282 -11.63 -13.20 -14.04
CA GLY A 282 -12.54 -12.74 -12.99
C GLY A 282 -11.88 -12.04 -11.79
N GLN A 283 -10.58 -11.70 -11.84
CA GLN A 283 -9.83 -11.00 -10.79
C GLN A 283 -9.24 -9.68 -11.32
N TYR A 284 -9.80 -8.58 -10.85
CA TYR A 284 -9.57 -7.25 -11.40
C TYR A 284 -8.81 -6.36 -10.41
N ARG A 285 -7.85 -5.61 -10.93
CA ARG A 285 -7.05 -4.62 -10.19
C ARG A 285 -7.24 -3.26 -10.84
N GLU A 286 -7.66 -2.29 -10.06
CA GLU A 286 -7.90 -0.92 -10.50
C GLU A 286 -6.76 -0.03 -10.00
N PHE A 287 -6.22 0.80 -10.87
CA PHE A 287 -5.15 1.72 -10.54
C PHE A 287 -5.28 3.04 -11.29
N CYS A 288 -4.69 4.10 -10.75
CA CYS A 288 -4.65 5.40 -11.42
C CYS A 288 -3.77 5.31 -12.68
N GLY A 289 -4.33 5.61 -13.85
CA GLY A 289 -3.61 5.59 -15.12
C GLY A 289 -2.52 6.67 -15.24
N THR A 290 -2.55 7.70 -14.39
CA THR A 290 -1.60 8.81 -14.38
C THR A 290 -0.40 8.56 -13.47
N CYS A 291 -0.64 8.29 -12.18
CA CYS A 291 0.45 8.10 -11.20
C CYS A 291 0.73 6.65 -10.81
N GLY A 292 -0.03 5.69 -11.34
CA GLY A 292 0.17 4.26 -11.06
C GLY A 292 -0.26 3.82 -9.66
N ALA A 293 -0.96 4.67 -8.89
CA ALA A 293 -1.42 4.30 -7.55
C ALA A 293 -2.47 3.17 -7.63
N THR A 294 -2.23 2.06 -6.93
CA THR A 294 -3.23 0.99 -6.76
C THR A 294 -4.44 1.53 -6.00
N ALA A 295 -5.65 1.23 -6.48
CA ALA A 295 -6.90 1.72 -5.89
C ALA A 295 -7.79 0.62 -5.35
N PHE A 296 -8.16 -0.34 -6.21
CA PHE A 296 -9.09 -1.40 -5.83
C PHE A 296 -8.61 -2.76 -6.29
N TRP A 297 -9.01 -3.80 -5.55
CA TRP A 297 -9.04 -5.16 -6.04
C TRP A 297 -10.43 -5.75 -5.82
N TRP A 298 -10.97 -6.40 -6.84
CA TRP A 298 -12.28 -7.02 -6.78
C TRP A 298 -12.34 -8.25 -7.69
N ASN A 299 -13.30 -9.13 -7.45
CA ASN A 299 -13.48 -10.35 -8.25
C ASN A 299 -14.96 -10.71 -8.38
N VAL A 300 -15.29 -11.51 -9.40
CA VAL A 300 -16.67 -11.91 -9.72
C VAL A 300 -17.35 -12.74 -8.62
N GLY A 301 -16.57 -13.43 -7.77
CA GLY A 301 -17.09 -14.19 -6.64
C GLY A 301 -17.38 -13.36 -5.39
N ARG A 302 -17.01 -12.07 -5.40
CA ARG A 302 -17.18 -11.14 -4.28
C ARG A 302 -17.21 -9.69 -4.78
N MET A 303 -18.24 -9.35 -5.56
CA MET A 303 -18.33 -8.04 -6.23
C MET A 303 -18.76 -6.89 -5.30
N ASP A 304 -19.47 -7.22 -4.21
CA ASP A 304 -20.06 -6.22 -3.32
C ASP A 304 -19.21 -5.91 -2.10
N VAL A 305 -18.20 -6.74 -1.80
CA VAL A 305 -17.16 -6.45 -0.79
C VAL A 305 -15.81 -6.43 -1.49
N ILE A 306 -15.31 -5.23 -1.77
CA ILE A 306 -14.08 -5.02 -2.51
C ILE A 306 -12.92 -4.67 -1.59
N CYS A 307 -11.70 -4.85 -2.08
CA CYS A 307 -10.51 -4.37 -1.38
C CYS A 307 -10.19 -2.94 -1.83
N VAL A 308 -10.04 -2.02 -0.88
CA VAL A 308 -9.59 -0.64 -1.08
C VAL A 308 -8.15 -0.49 -0.61
N ALA A 309 -7.30 0.12 -1.43
CA ALA A 309 -5.90 0.31 -1.09
C ALA A 309 -5.77 1.35 0.04
N MET A 310 -5.26 0.91 1.19
CA MET A 310 -5.18 1.77 2.39
C MET A 310 -4.25 2.97 2.21
N GLY A 311 -3.28 2.89 1.29
CA GLY A 311 -2.37 3.98 0.98
C GLY A 311 -2.99 5.19 0.26
N LEU A 312 -4.29 5.13 -0.06
CA LEU A 312 -5.05 6.26 -0.63
C LEU A 312 -5.81 7.07 0.42
N LEU A 313 -6.00 6.52 1.62
CA LEU A 313 -6.81 7.17 2.65
C LEU A 313 -6.16 8.49 3.06
N ASN A 314 -6.98 9.53 3.21
CA ASN A 314 -6.52 10.82 3.65
C ASN A 314 -6.13 10.75 5.13
N GLN A 315 -4.82 10.71 5.38
CA GLN A 315 -4.29 10.60 6.74
C GLN A 315 -4.62 11.80 7.63
N ASP A 316 -4.99 12.94 7.05
CA ASP A 316 -5.31 14.15 7.82
C ASP A 316 -6.67 14.03 8.53
N GLN A 317 -7.54 13.11 8.08
CA GLN A 317 -8.83 12.84 8.72
C GLN A 317 -8.73 11.86 9.89
N ASP A 318 -7.95 10.78 9.78
CA ASP A 318 -7.90 9.74 10.82
C ASP A 318 -6.55 8.96 10.90
N GLY A 319 -5.48 9.53 10.36
CA GLY A 319 -4.20 8.84 10.23
C GLY A 319 -4.19 7.83 9.08
N ALA A 320 -2.99 7.37 8.71
CA ALA A 320 -2.81 6.44 7.60
C ALA A 320 -3.42 5.06 7.86
N ARG A 321 -3.61 4.66 9.12
CA ARG A 321 -4.31 3.43 9.49
C ARG A 321 -5.82 3.60 9.61
N ALA A 322 -6.31 4.83 9.79
CA ALA A 322 -7.74 5.16 9.92
C ALA A 322 -8.48 4.23 10.90
N GLU A 323 -7.97 4.12 12.14
CA GLU A 323 -8.39 3.10 13.11
C GLU A 323 -9.83 3.26 13.59
N HIS A 324 -10.44 4.44 13.46
CA HIS A 324 -11.87 4.64 13.72
C HIS A 324 -12.73 4.04 12.61
N TRP A 325 -12.20 3.86 11.41
CA TRP A 325 -12.89 3.26 10.25
C TRP A 325 -12.56 1.79 10.06
N PHE A 326 -11.33 1.38 10.40
CA PHE A 326 -10.81 0.06 10.13
C PHE A 326 -10.25 -0.61 11.38
N ASP A 327 -10.65 -1.87 11.57
CA ASP A 327 -10.05 -2.78 12.54
C ASP A 327 -9.02 -3.65 11.81
N TRP A 328 -7.74 -3.47 12.16
CA TRP A 328 -6.65 -4.18 11.50
C TRP A 328 -6.56 -5.63 11.99
N SER A 329 -6.43 -6.56 11.04
CA SER A 329 -6.30 -8.00 11.31
C SER A 329 -5.12 -8.26 12.23
N LYS A 330 -5.40 -8.94 13.33
CA LYS A 330 -4.43 -9.35 14.36
C LYS A 330 -3.96 -10.79 14.20
N GLY A 331 -4.70 -11.60 13.45
CA GLY A 331 -4.45 -13.04 13.40
C GLY A 331 -3.57 -13.51 12.25
N ARG A 332 -3.41 -12.70 11.19
CA ARG A 332 -2.84 -13.18 9.92
C ARG A 332 -2.46 -12.08 8.94
N VAL A 333 -1.41 -12.34 8.17
CA VAL A 333 -1.09 -11.71 6.87
C VAL A 333 -1.53 -12.65 5.75
N SER A 334 -2.26 -12.15 4.75
CA SER A 334 -2.74 -13.00 3.64
C SER A 334 -1.57 -13.58 2.84
N PHE A 335 -1.65 -14.87 2.51
CA PHE A 335 -0.67 -15.64 1.74
C PHE A 335 0.72 -15.69 2.39
N SER A 336 0.79 -15.65 3.72
CA SER A 336 2.05 -15.72 4.47
C SER A 336 2.77 -17.07 4.38
N GLU A 337 2.15 -18.11 3.81
CA GLU A 337 2.76 -19.43 3.64
C GLU A 337 3.79 -19.47 2.50
N SER A 338 3.74 -18.54 1.55
CA SER A 338 4.64 -18.55 0.39
C SER A 338 5.01 -17.12 -0.06
N PRO A 339 5.55 -16.28 0.84
CA PRO A 339 5.96 -14.93 0.50
C PRO A 339 7.27 -14.93 -0.28
N THR A 340 7.45 -13.97 -1.18
CA THR A 340 8.79 -13.73 -1.77
C THR A 340 9.75 -13.13 -0.75
N SER A 341 9.25 -12.34 0.21
CA SER A 341 10.05 -11.65 1.23
C SER A 341 9.78 -12.21 2.64
N PRO A 342 10.17 -13.46 2.94
CA PRO A 342 9.76 -14.16 4.16
C PRO A 342 10.14 -13.41 5.44
N PHE A 343 11.31 -12.78 5.49
CA PHE A 343 11.77 -12.03 6.67
C PHE A 343 10.96 -10.76 6.94
N ILE A 344 10.47 -10.07 5.90
CA ILE A 344 9.56 -8.91 6.06
C ILE A 344 8.21 -9.40 6.56
N ILE A 345 7.67 -10.47 5.97
CA ILE A 345 6.36 -10.99 6.37
C ILE A 345 6.40 -11.52 7.80
N GLN A 346 7.48 -12.19 8.19
CA GLN A 346 7.68 -12.63 9.57
C GLN A 346 7.73 -11.44 10.52
N GLY A 347 8.45 -10.37 10.18
CA GLY A 347 8.48 -9.15 10.99
C GLY A 347 7.11 -8.48 11.18
N ILE A 348 6.21 -8.60 10.19
CA ILE A 348 4.81 -8.14 10.33
C ILE A 348 4.04 -9.07 11.25
N ILE A 349 4.18 -10.39 11.08
CA ILE A 349 3.49 -11.40 11.90
C ILE A 349 3.91 -11.27 13.37
N ASP A 350 5.20 -11.10 13.64
CA ASP A 350 5.74 -10.93 15.00
C ASP A 350 5.25 -9.63 15.66
N ALA A 351 4.84 -8.65 14.86
CA ALA A 351 4.29 -7.38 15.33
C ALA A 351 2.76 -7.39 15.47
N LEU A 352 2.08 -8.44 15.02
CA LEU A 352 0.66 -8.59 15.28
C LEU A 352 0.44 -8.78 16.79
N PRO A 353 -0.56 -8.10 17.37
CA PRO A 353 -0.86 -8.27 18.79
C PRO A 353 -1.29 -9.73 19.08
N PRO A 354 -0.98 -10.24 20.28
CA PRO A 354 -1.21 -11.63 20.67
C PRO A 354 -2.69 -12.02 20.71
#